data_AF-A0A535HNV7-F1
#
_entry.id   AF-A0A535HNV7-F1
#
_cell.length_a   1.000
_cell.length_b   1.000
_cell.length_c   1.000
_cell.angle_alpha   90.00
_cell.angle_beta   90.00
_cell.angle_gamma   90.00
#
_symmetry.space_group_name_H-M   'P 1'
#
loop_
_entity.id
_entity.type
_entity.pdbx_description
1 polymer ?
#
loop_
_entity_poly.entity_id
_entity_poly.type
_entity_poly.pdbx_seq_one_letter_code
_entity_poly.pdbx_strand_id
1 'polypeptide(L)'
;MLPIHSPQIVLWIHILAASVWIGGQVTIAAVIPLLRGADGLAAAAGRRYQVVAWPAFAALAVTGVINTSNAGIAWSDLGGTSTGRTLAAKLGLVALSGAAAAMHAFLQAPALRRRKASTPRPAASALLGLLSVTAAILAALLGVVIRGT
;
A
#
# COMPACT_ATOMS: atom_id res chain seq x y z
N MET A 1 7.34 -16.98 30.15
CA MET A 1 7.95 -16.50 28.88
C MET A 1 6.84 -16.43 27.84
N LEU A 2 6.59 -15.27 27.21
CA LEU A 2 5.70 -15.20 26.05
C LEU A 2 6.37 -15.97 24.89
N PRO A 3 5.74 -17.01 24.31
CA PRO A 3 6.33 -17.80 23.23
C PRO A 3 6.26 -17.04 21.91
N ILE A 4 7.11 -16.02 21.76
CA ILE A 4 7.27 -15.27 20.51
C ILE A 4 8.37 -15.96 19.72
N HIS A 5 8.00 -16.55 18.59
CA HIS A 5 8.94 -17.14 17.65
C HIS A 5 9.09 -16.25 16.40
N SER A 6 10.11 -16.52 15.58
CA SER A 6 10.43 -15.73 14.39
C SER A 6 9.23 -15.48 13.45
N PRO A 7 8.33 -16.45 13.18
CA PRO A 7 7.17 -16.21 12.31
C PRO A 7 6.20 -15.14 12.83
N GLN A 8 5.99 -15.07 14.15
CA GLN A 8 5.13 -14.06 14.77
C GLN A 8 5.71 -12.66 14.61
N ILE A 9 7.04 -12.52 14.72
CA ILE A 9 7.73 -11.24 14.54
C ILE A 9 7.60 -10.74 13.10
N VAL A 10 7.79 -11.63 12.11
CA VAL A 10 7.63 -11.28 10.69
C VAL A 10 6.20 -10.84 10.39
N LEU A 11 5.20 -11.56 10.91
CA LEU A 11 3.81 -11.17 10.77
C LEU A 11 3.51 -9.81 11.43
N TRP A 12 4.05 -9.59 12.63
CA TRP A 12 3.88 -8.33 13.33
C TRP A 12 4.47 -7.15 12.55
N ILE A 13 5.68 -7.28 12.01
CA ILE A 13 6.29 -6.26 11.13
C ILE A 13 5.44 -6.06 9.87
N HIS A 14 4.92 -7.13 9.27
CA HIS A 14 4.03 -7.03 8.10
C HIS A 14 2.77 -6.21 8.39
N ILE A 15 2.13 -6.44 9.54
CA ILE A 15 0.94 -5.70 9.96
C ILE A 15 1.28 -4.22 10.23
N LEU A 16 2.41 -3.93 10.87
CA LEU A 16 2.87 -2.54 11.06
C LEU A 16 3.12 -1.84 9.72
N ALA A 17 3.81 -2.50 8.79
CA ALA A 17 4.05 -1.99 7.45
C ALA A 17 2.74 -1.75 6.68
N ALA A 18 1.79 -2.68 6.76
CA ALA A 18 0.45 -2.54 6.20
C ALA A 18 -0.31 -1.36 6.80
N SER A 19 -0.20 -1.16 8.12
CA SER A 19 -0.86 -0.06 8.84
C SER A 19 -0.31 1.30 8.37
N VAL A 20 1.01 1.42 8.20
CA VAL A 20 1.63 2.64 7.67
C VAL A 20 1.22 2.88 6.22
N TRP A 21 1.19 1.84 5.38
CA TRP A 21 0.84 1.96 3.96
C TRP A 21 -0.63 2.31 3.73
N ILE A 22 -1.55 1.56 4.35
CA ILE A 22 -3.00 1.74 4.16
C ILE A 22 -3.47 2.96 4.96
N GLY A 23 -3.14 3.01 6.26
CA GLY A 23 -3.54 4.10 7.14
C GLY A 23 -2.95 5.44 6.69
N GLY A 24 -1.67 5.44 6.29
CA GLY A 24 -1.01 6.66 5.79
C GLY A 24 -1.67 7.24 4.53
N GLN A 25 -2.12 6.39 3.59
CA GLN A 25 -2.90 6.84 2.42
C GLN A 25 -4.22 7.50 2.81
N VAL A 26 -4.95 6.90 3.76
CA VAL A 26 -6.21 7.46 4.26
C VAL A 26 -5.97 8.80 4.97
N THR A 27 -4.99 8.85 5.88
CA THR A 27 -4.66 10.06 6.63
C THR A 27 -4.22 11.20 5.72
N ILE A 28 -3.30 10.95 4.77
CA ILE A 28 -2.85 12.02 3.87
C ILE A 28 -3.98 12.50 2.97
N ALA A 29 -4.84 11.60 2.47
CA ALA A 29 -6.00 11.97 1.66
C ALA A 29 -6.98 12.88 2.43
N ALA A 30 -7.18 12.63 3.73
CA ALA A 30 -8.04 13.44 4.60
C ALA A 30 -7.43 14.81 4.94
N VAL A 31 -6.11 14.88 5.14
CA VAL A 31 -5.41 16.11 5.54
C VAL A 31 -5.17 17.06 4.35
N ILE A 32 -4.92 16.53 3.15
CA ILE A 32 -4.56 17.34 1.97
C ILE A 32 -5.55 18.48 1.65
N PRO A 33 -6.89 18.30 1.73
CA PRO A 33 -7.86 19.39 1.55
C PRO A 33 -7.65 20.59 2.48
N LEU A 34 -7.28 20.34 3.75
CA LEU A 34 -7.03 21.37 4.75
C LEU A 34 -5.78 22.20 4.43
N LEU A 35 -4.80 21.59 3.76
CA LEU A 35 -3.53 22.22 3.40
C LEU A 35 -3.61 23.03 2.09
N ARG A 36 -4.76 23.08 1.41
CA ARG A 36 -4.90 23.75 0.10
C ARG A 36 -4.86 25.28 0.18
N GLY A 37 -5.16 25.85 1.34
CA GLY A 37 -5.09 27.30 1.56
C GLY A 37 -3.68 27.84 1.81
N ALA A 38 -2.68 26.97 1.96
CA ALA A 38 -1.29 27.34 2.20
C ALA A 38 -0.42 26.93 1.00
N ASP A 39 0.25 27.90 0.40
CA ASP A 39 1.03 27.71 -0.83
C ASP A 39 2.07 26.60 -0.68
N GLY A 40 1.96 25.58 -1.54
CA GLY A 40 2.91 24.47 -1.63
C GLY A 40 2.87 23.45 -0.48
N LEU A 41 2.12 23.70 0.61
CA LEU A 41 2.12 22.84 1.80
C LEU A 41 1.53 21.45 1.52
N ALA A 42 0.41 21.38 0.78
CA ALA A 42 -0.19 20.12 0.37
C ALA A 42 0.79 19.24 -0.44
N ALA A 43 1.56 19.87 -1.34
CA ALA A 43 2.56 19.18 -2.14
C ALA A 43 3.74 18.70 -1.29
N ALA A 44 4.19 19.51 -0.34
CA ALA A 44 5.26 19.15 0.59
C ALA A 44 4.85 17.98 1.50
N ALA A 45 3.63 18.01 2.05
CA ALA A 45 3.08 16.93 2.87
C ALA A 45 3.01 15.61 2.09
N GLY A 46 2.50 15.65 0.85
CA GLY A 46 2.49 14.47 -0.03
C GLY A 46 3.88 13.89 -0.27
N ARG A 47 4.88 14.73 -0.59
CA ARG A 47 6.27 14.26 -0.77
C ARG A 47 6.87 13.66 0.50
N ARG A 48 6.61 14.28 1.66
CA ARG A 48 7.10 13.77 2.95
C ARG A 48 6.45 12.44 3.31
N TYR A 49 5.16 12.27 3.02
CA TYR A 49 4.51 10.97 3.16
C TYR A 49 5.19 9.88 2.33
N GLN A 50 5.56 10.16 1.07
CA GLN A 50 6.23 9.18 0.21
C GLN A 50 7.57 8.65 0.78
N VAL A 51 8.31 9.48 1.53
CA VAL A 51 9.56 9.07 2.19
C VAL A 51 9.32 7.95 3.21
N VAL A 52 8.14 7.91 3.84
CA VAL A 52 7.77 6.87 4.82
C VAL A 52 7.01 5.73 4.15
N ALA A 53 6.14 6.05 3.19
CA ALA A 53 5.29 5.08 2.50
C ALA A 53 6.10 4.04 1.73
N TRP A 54 7.10 4.44 0.95
CA TRP A 54 7.88 3.51 0.12
C TRP A 54 8.69 2.49 0.93
N PRO A 55 9.43 2.88 1.98
CA PRO A 55 10.05 1.90 2.89
C PRO A 55 9.04 0.96 3.53
N ALA A 56 7.87 1.46 3.95
CA ALA A 56 6.81 0.61 4.51
C ALA A 56 6.29 -0.40 3.47
N PHE A 57 6.11 0.01 2.22
CA PHE A 57 5.73 -0.91 1.14
C PHE A 57 6.80 -1.96 0.84
N ALA A 58 8.07 -1.57 0.84
CA ALA A 58 9.18 -2.50 0.67
C ALA A 58 9.21 -3.53 1.80
N ALA A 59 9.07 -3.09 3.06
CA ALA A 59 8.97 -3.97 4.22
C ALA A 59 7.75 -4.90 4.11
N LEU A 60 6.59 -4.38 3.67
CA LEU A 60 5.38 -5.17 3.42
C LEU A 60 5.64 -6.28 2.39
N ALA A 61 6.27 -5.96 1.27
CA ALA A 61 6.56 -6.91 0.20
C ALA A 61 7.51 -8.02 0.67
N VAL A 62 8.63 -7.64 1.31
CA VAL A 62 9.62 -8.60 1.83
C VAL A 62 9.01 -9.51 2.89
N THR A 63 8.34 -8.93 3.88
CA THR A 63 7.69 -9.72 4.93
C THR A 63 6.52 -10.56 4.40
N GLY A 64 5.85 -10.12 3.34
CA GLY A 64 4.81 -10.89 2.67
C GLY A 64 5.35 -12.19 2.07
N VAL A 65 6.50 -12.13 1.39
CA VAL A 65 7.19 -13.31 0.87
C VAL A 65 7.59 -14.26 1.99
N ILE A 66 8.20 -13.74 3.06
CA ILE A 66 8.64 -14.56 4.20
C ILE A 66 7.43 -15.21 4.89
N ASN A 67 6.31 -14.50 5.04
CA ASN A 67 5.09 -15.05 5.64
C ASN A 67 4.47 -16.17 4.79
N THR A 68 4.51 -16.06 3.46
CA THR A 68 4.10 -17.14 2.55
C THR A 68 4.94 -18.40 2.77
N SER A 69 6.27 -18.25 2.85
CA SER A 69 7.18 -19.36 3.12
C SER A 69 6.96 -19.97 4.52
N ASN A 70 6.76 -19.13 5.55
CA ASN A 70 6.45 -19.58 6.91
C ASN A 70 5.11 -20.32 7.01
N ALA A 71 4.16 -20.00 6.11
CA ALA A 71 2.87 -20.68 6.00
C ALA A 71 2.94 -22.00 5.20
N GLY A 72 4.13 -22.36 4.67
CA GLY A 72 4.31 -23.59 3.88
C GLY A 72 3.67 -23.55 2.50
N ILE A 73 3.28 -22.36 2.00
CA ILE A 73 2.66 -22.21 0.68
C ILE A 73 3.78 -22.09 -0.36
N ALA A 74 3.86 -23.04 -1.29
CA ALA A 74 4.84 -23.00 -2.36
C ALA A 74 4.36 -22.12 -3.52
N TRP A 75 5.31 -21.56 -4.28
CA TRP A 75 4.98 -20.79 -5.48
C TRP A 75 4.24 -21.61 -6.54
N SER A 76 4.47 -22.93 -6.58
CA SER A 76 3.73 -23.87 -7.42
C SER A 76 2.25 -23.98 -7.06
N ASP A 77 1.87 -23.67 -5.81
CA ASP A 77 0.50 -23.82 -5.33
C ASP A 77 -0.43 -22.72 -5.86
N LEU A 78 0.14 -21.60 -6.34
CA LEU A 78 -0.59 -20.42 -6.81
C LEU A 78 -1.65 -20.74 -7.87
N GLY A 79 -1.41 -21.74 -8.72
CA GLY A 79 -2.38 -22.24 -9.70
C GLY A 79 -3.10 -23.53 -9.29
N GLY A 80 -2.52 -24.30 -8.37
CA GLY A 80 -2.96 -25.66 -8.05
C GLY A 80 -4.00 -25.75 -6.93
N THR A 81 -3.97 -24.85 -5.94
CA THR A 81 -4.79 -24.96 -4.72
C THR A 81 -5.73 -23.77 -4.55
N SER A 82 -6.79 -23.94 -3.74
CA SER A 82 -7.70 -22.83 -3.37
C SER A 82 -6.94 -21.72 -2.63
N THR A 83 -6.12 -22.08 -1.64
CA THR A 83 -5.29 -21.13 -0.88
C THR A 83 -4.28 -20.41 -1.77
N GLY A 84 -3.64 -21.14 -2.70
CA GLY A 84 -2.72 -20.56 -3.66
C GLY A 84 -3.37 -19.57 -4.62
N ARG A 85 -4.59 -19.86 -5.12
CA ARG A 85 -5.35 -18.90 -5.95
C ARG A 85 -5.71 -17.63 -5.17
N THR A 86 -6.11 -17.76 -3.91
CA THR A 86 -6.37 -16.59 -3.04
C THR A 86 -5.09 -15.77 -2.82
N LEU A 87 -3.95 -16.43 -2.63
CA LEU A 87 -2.66 -15.76 -2.54
C LEU A 87 -2.29 -15.05 -3.84
N ALA A 88 -2.51 -15.67 -5.00
CA ALA A 88 -2.27 -15.05 -6.29
C ALA A 88 -3.10 -13.77 -6.47
N ALA A 89 -4.39 -13.81 -6.13
CA ALA A 89 -5.26 -12.63 -6.14
C ALA A 89 -4.75 -11.54 -5.18
N LYS A 90 -4.32 -11.92 -3.96
CA LYS A 90 -3.71 -11.00 -2.99
C LYS A 90 -2.46 -10.33 -3.56
N LEU A 91 -1.55 -11.09 -4.18
CA LEU A 91 -0.33 -10.54 -4.79
C LEU A 91 -0.64 -9.59 -5.94
N GLY A 92 -1.63 -9.92 -6.78
CA GLY A 92 -2.12 -9.02 -7.83
C GLY A 92 -2.64 -7.69 -7.27
N LEU A 93 -3.39 -7.73 -6.18
CA LEU A 93 -3.89 -6.53 -5.50
C LEU A 93 -2.78 -5.70 -4.85
N VAL A 94 -1.77 -6.33 -4.25
CA VAL A 94 -0.58 -5.63 -3.71
C VAL A 94 0.19 -4.93 -4.83
N ALA A 95 0.42 -5.63 -5.95
CA ALA A 95 1.10 -5.06 -7.12
C ALA A 95 0.29 -3.89 -7.71
N LEU A 96 -1.03 -4.05 -7.85
CA LEU A 96 -1.93 -2.98 -8.31
C LEU A 96 -1.90 -1.77 -7.37
N SER A 97 -1.89 -2.00 -6.06
CA SER A 97 -1.80 -0.93 -5.07
C SER A 97 -0.51 -0.13 -5.23
N GLY A 98 0.64 -0.81 -5.29
CA GLY A 98 1.95 -0.19 -5.47
C GLY A 98 2.07 0.56 -6.79
N ALA A 99 1.62 -0.04 -7.90
CA ALA A 99 1.66 0.57 -9.22
C ALA A 99 0.77 1.82 -9.31
N ALA A 100 -0.45 1.77 -8.75
CA ALA A 100 -1.34 2.92 -8.71
C ALA A 100 -0.76 4.06 -7.85
N ALA A 101 -0.15 3.74 -6.69
CA ALA A 101 0.55 4.71 -5.86
C ALA A 101 1.77 5.34 -6.56
N ALA A 102 2.58 4.52 -7.24
CA ALA A 102 3.71 4.99 -8.05
C ALA A 102 3.23 5.96 -9.13
N MET A 103 2.24 5.54 -9.93
CA MET A 103 1.68 6.38 -11.00
C MET A 103 1.11 7.69 -10.43
N HIS A 104 0.39 7.62 -9.31
CA HIS A 104 -0.11 8.80 -8.61
C HIS A 104 1.02 9.77 -8.19
N ALA A 105 2.10 9.24 -7.61
CA ALA A 105 3.25 10.03 -7.17
C ALA A 105 4.02 10.64 -8.35
N PHE A 106 4.29 9.86 -9.40
CA PHE A 106 4.98 10.31 -10.60
C PHE A 106 4.18 11.30 -11.42
N LEU A 107 2.85 11.16 -11.52
CA LEU A 107 2.01 12.16 -12.20
C LEU A 107 1.95 13.49 -11.42
N GLN A 108 2.16 13.48 -10.11
CA GLN A 108 2.21 14.70 -9.31
C GLN A 108 3.58 15.39 -9.31
N ALA A 109 4.69 14.67 -9.49
CA ALA A 109 6.03 15.23 -9.41
C ALA A 109 6.36 16.29 -10.50
N PRO A 110 6.00 16.14 -11.79
CA PRO A 110 6.18 17.17 -12.82
C PRO A 110 5.04 18.20 -12.86
N ALA A 111 3.80 17.79 -12.61
CA ALA A 111 2.61 18.64 -12.80
C ALA A 111 2.54 19.82 -11.80
N LEU A 112 3.15 19.68 -10.62
CA LEU A 112 3.22 20.75 -9.61
C LEU A 112 4.30 21.80 -9.88
N ARG A 113 5.25 21.54 -10.79
CA ARG A 113 6.31 22.51 -11.16
C ARG A 113 5.87 23.54 -12.22
N ARG A 114 4.74 23.31 -12.91
CA ARG A 114 4.30 24.17 -14.03
C ARG A 114 2.85 24.67 -13.93
N ARG A 115 2.04 24.19 -12.98
CA ARG A 115 0.62 24.56 -12.89
C ARG A 115 0.41 25.78 -11.99
N LYS A 116 -0.21 26.82 -12.55
CA LYS A 116 -0.84 27.92 -11.80
C LYS A 116 -1.85 27.33 -10.80
N ALA A 117 -1.93 27.92 -9.60
CA ALA A 117 -2.72 27.46 -8.45
C ALA A 117 -4.22 27.21 -8.74
N SER A 118 -4.75 27.71 -9.87
CA SER A 118 -6.16 27.65 -10.25
C SER A 118 -6.56 26.48 -11.17
N THR A 119 -5.65 25.59 -11.57
CA THR A 119 -6.02 24.46 -12.45
C THR A 119 -6.53 23.26 -11.65
N PRO A 120 -7.75 22.74 -11.92
CA PRO A 120 -8.27 21.55 -11.28
C PRO A 120 -7.29 20.37 -11.41
N ARG A 121 -7.10 19.62 -10.32
CA ARG A 121 -6.38 18.34 -10.38
C ARG A 121 -7.15 17.40 -11.32
N PRO A 122 -6.47 16.66 -12.20
CA PRO A 122 -7.14 15.71 -13.07
C PRO A 122 -7.80 14.63 -12.22
N ALA A 123 -9.07 14.31 -12.48
CA ALA A 123 -9.84 13.28 -11.81
C ALA A 123 -9.08 11.93 -11.76
N ALA A 124 -8.29 11.64 -12.79
CA ALA A 124 -7.40 10.50 -12.86
C ALA A 124 -6.44 10.36 -11.65
N SER A 125 -5.94 11.47 -11.11
CA SER A 125 -5.03 11.42 -9.95
C SER A 125 -5.74 10.98 -8.67
N ALA A 126 -6.97 11.45 -8.44
CA ALA A 126 -7.78 11.03 -7.30
C ALA A 126 -8.18 9.55 -7.44
N LEU A 127 -8.54 9.12 -8.64
CA LEU A 127 -8.87 7.73 -8.95
C LEU A 127 -7.69 6.79 -8.69
N LEU A 128 -6.46 7.16 -9.06
CA LEU A 128 -5.27 6.35 -8.77
C LEU A 128 -4.99 6.21 -7.27
N GLY A 129 -5.20 7.27 -6.48
CA GLY A 129 -5.07 7.20 -5.03
C GLY A 129 -6.13 6.29 -4.40
N LEU A 130 -7.38 6.43 -4.83
CA LEU A 130 -8.48 5.57 -4.39
C LEU A 130 -8.28 4.10 -4.78
N LEU A 131 -7.83 3.85 -6.01
CA LEU A 131 -7.51 2.52 -6.50
C LEU A 131 -6.40 1.88 -5.65
N SER A 132 -5.36 2.64 -5.32
CA SER A 132 -4.25 2.14 -4.51
C SER A 132 -4.69 1.68 -3.12
N VAL A 133 -5.45 2.52 -2.40
CA VAL A 133 -5.91 2.20 -1.05
C VAL A 133 -6.93 1.06 -1.05
N THR A 134 -7.84 1.05 -2.03
CA THR A 134 -8.87 0.01 -2.13
C THR A 134 -8.24 -1.35 -2.42
N ALA A 135 -7.30 -1.40 -3.37
CA ALA A 135 -6.56 -2.63 -3.67
C ALA A 135 -5.79 -3.13 -2.44
N ALA A 136 -5.17 -2.25 -1.65
CA ALA A 136 -4.47 -2.63 -0.43
C ALA A 136 -5.41 -3.18 0.66
N ILE A 137 -6.58 -2.58 0.84
CA ILE A 137 -7.60 -3.06 1.80
C ILE A 137 -8.10 -4.46 1.39
N LEU A 138 -8.40 -4.66 0.10
CA LEU A 138 -8.82 -5.97 -0.40
C LEU A 138 -7.68 -7.01 -0.25
N ALA A 139 -6.43 -6.63 -0.51
CA ALA A 139 -5.29 -7.51 -0.27
C ALA A 139 -5.14 -7.90 1.22
N ALA A 140 -5.39 -6.96 2.13
CA ALA A 140 -5.38 -7.23 3.57
C ALA A 140 -6.50 -8.22 3.95
N LEU A 141 -7.71 -8.04 3.42
CA LEU A 141 -8.83 -8.97 3.61
C LEU A 141 -8.49 -10.38 3.14
N LEU A 142 -7.94 -10.53 1.93
CA LEU A 142 -7.52 -11.84 1.43
C LEU A 142 -6.41 -12.47 2.30
N GLY A 143 -5.56 -11.64 2.92
CA GLY A 143 -4.58 -12.10 3.89
C GLY A 143 -5.21 -12.71 5.14
N VAL A 144 -6.32 -12.16 5.63
CA VAL A 144 -7.09 -12.72 6.74
C VAL A 144 -7.71 -14.06 6.34
N VAL A 145 -8.29 -14.13 5.13
CA VAL A 145 -8.89 -15.37 4.60
C VAL A 145 -7.87 -16.50 4.56
N ILE A 146 -6.67 -16.26 4.02
CA ILE A 146 -5.59 -17.27 3.94
C ILE A 146 -5.18 -17.79 5.32
N ARG A 147 -5.26 -16.96 6.37
CA ARG A 147 -4.89 -17.37 7.73
C ARG A 147 -6.01 -18.12 8.47
N GLY A 148 -7.24 -18.01 8.00
CA GLY A 148 -8.40 -18.71 8.56
C GLY A 148 -8.65 -20.10 7.96
N THR A 149 -7.94 -20.47 6.88
CA THR A 149 -8.00 -21.78 6.22
C THR A 149 -6.87 -22.68 6.67
#